data_AF-A0A4Q5WNV1-F1
#
_entry.id   AF-A0A4Q5WNV1-F1
#
_cell.length_a   1.000
_cell.length_b   1.000
_cell.length_c   1.000
_cell.angle_alpha   90.00
_cell.angle_beta   90.00
_cell.angle_gamma   90.00
#
_symmetry.space_group_name_H-M   'P 1'
#
loop_
_entity.id
_entity.type
_entity.pdbx_description
1 polymer ?
#
loop_
_entity_poly.entity_id
_entity_poly.type
_entity_poly.pdbx_seq_one_letter_code
_entity_poly.pdbx_strand_id
1 'polypeptide(L)'
;ARPGFDFTAGSGNQMGPLGNLTFTNYGVFLAVAQAFEDTGVRAYKGQAPALMSNKDVLTAALRIHSVEARHASHLRQMRRAHASVGAGQVKPWITGKQSNVTSGVADVDTLVQSIYNGEELTTQATVNIVSNSGISAEKASEAFDEPLTMQQVIAIVTPFFAP
;
A
#
# COMPACT_ATOMS: atom_id res chain seq x y z
N ALA A 1 19.13 17.19 6.58
CA ALA A 1 17.80 17.83 6.46
C ALA A 1 16.76 16.73 6.26
N ARG A 2 15.53 16.90 6.75
CA ARG A 2 14.42 16.01 6.36
C ARG A 2 14.22 16.16 4.84
N PRO A 3 14.11 15.07 4.06
CA PRO A 3 13.81 15.17 2.63
C PRO A 3 12.52 15.98 2.43
N GLY A 4 12.50 16.85 1.43
CA GLY A 4 11.26 17.50 1.02
C GLY A 4 10.30 16.45 0.44
N PHE A 5 9.00 16.67 0.59
CA PHE A 5 7.97 15.82 0.01
C PHE A 5 7.18 16.61 -1.03
N ASP A 6 6.98 16.02 -2.20
CA ASP A 6 6.17 16.54 -3.29
C ASP A 6 4.83 15.79 -3.34
N PHE A 7 3.84 16.28 -2.57
CA PHE A 7 2.49 15.71 -2.55
C PHE A 7 1.67 15.99 -3.82
N THR A 8 2.26 16.66 -4.82
CA THR A 8 1.69 16.80 -6.15
C THR A 8 2.00 15.58 -7.03
N ALA A 9 2.88 14.67 -6.58
CA ALA A 9 3.46 13.57 -7.35
C ALA A 9 4.31 14.04 -8.55
N GLY A 10 4.95 15.21 -8.42
CA GLY A 10 5.71 15.89 -9.48
C GLY A 10 7.19 15.54 -9.55
N SER A 11 7.67 14.58 -8.76
CA SER A 11 9.11 14.27 -8.62
C SER A 11 9.94 15.50 -8.22
N GLY A 12 9.37 16.36 -7.37
CA GLY A 12 10.05 17.50 -6.78
C GLY A 12 9.88 18.82 -7.52
N ASN A 13 9.15 18.82 -8.64
CA ASN A 13 8.83 20.06 -9.37
C ASN A 13 7.57 20.76 -8.83
N GLN A 14 6.84 20.17 -7.88
CA GLN A 14 5.62 20.72 -7.29
C GLN A 14 4.48 20.98 -8.30
N MET A 15 4.57 20.38 -9.49
CA MET A 15 3.65 20.53 -10.62
C MET A 15 3.16 19.17 -11.14
N GLY A 16 3.10 18.18 -10.25
CA GLY A 16 2.65 16.83 -10.58
C GLY A 16 1.14 16.71 -10.75
N PRO A 17 0.68 15.52 -11.18
CA PRO A 17 -0.69 15.25 -11.57
C PRO A 17 -1.72 15.41 -10.44
N LEU A 18 -1.32 15.30 -9.17
CA LEU A 18 -2.22 15.57 -8.04
C LEU A 18 -2.45 17.07 -7.79
N GLY A 19 -1.57 17.96 -8.26
CA GLY A 19 -1.62 19.38 -7.90
C GLY A 19 -1.77 19.55 -6.39
N ASN A 20 -2.77 20.31 -5.93
CA ASN A 20 -3.07 20.45 -4.50
C ASN A 20 -4.13 19.47 -3.96
N LEU A 21 -4.64 18.55 -4.78
CA LEU A 21 -5.81 17.71 -4.45
C LEU A 21 -5.61 16.91 -3.16
N THR A 22 -4.37 16.50 -2.88
CA THR A 22 -3.99 15.81 -1.64
C THR A 22 -4.42 16.58 -0.39
N PHE A 23 -4.47 17.91 -0.42
CA PHE A 23 -4.82 18.74 0.74
C PHE A 23 -6.13 19.53 0.58
N THR A 24 -6.73 19.55 -0.60
CA THR A 24 -8.02 20.23 -0.86
C THR A 24 -9.19 19.26 -1.01
N ASN A 25 -8.92 17.97 -1.22
CA ASN A 25 -9.93 16.92 -1.29
C ASN A 25 -9.64 15.82 -0.27
N TYR A 26 -10.48 15.73 0.76
CA TYR A 26 -10.30 14.75 1.84
C TYR A 26 -10.38 13.29 1.36
N GLY A 27 -11.17 12.99 0.33
CA GLY A 27 -11.19 11.66 -0.28
C GLY A 27 -9.85 11.28 -0.92
N VAL A 28 -9.23 12.23 -1.63
CA VAL A 28 -7.89 12.07 -2.22
C VAL A 28 -6.82 11.99 -1.12
N PHE A 29 -6.92 12.81 -0.08
CA PHE A 29 -6.04 12.72 1.09
C PHE A 29 -6.03 11.30 1.68
N LEU A 30 -7.21 10.75 1.97
CA LEU A 30 -7.32 9.41 2.53
C LEU A 30 -6.84 8.32 1.57
N ALA A 31 -7.06 8.49 0.26
CA ALA A 31 -6.55 7.61 -0.78
C ALA A 31 -5.01 7.57 -0.81
N VAL A 32 -4.36 8.75 -0.83
CA VAL A 32 -2.91 8.88 -0.81
C VAL A 32 -2.32 8.33 0.49
N ALA A 33 -2.96 8.63 1.63
CA ALA A 33 -2.55 8.07 2.92
C ALA A 33 -2.61 6.53 2.92
N GLN A 34 -3.71 5.93 2.43
CA GLN A 34 -3.84 4.47 2.35
C GLN A 34 -2.72 3.87 1.48
N ALA A 35 -2.44 4.47 0.34
CA ALA A 35 -1.40 4.03 -0.58
C ALA A 35 0.00 4.04 0.08
N PHE A 36 0.33 5.06 0.86
CA PHE A 36 1.61 5.11 1.57
C PHE A 36 1.73 4.05 2.66
N GLU A 37 0.72 3.86 3.50
CA GLU A 37 0.76 2.84 4.57
C GLU A 37 0.83 1.42 3.95
N ASP A 38 0.08 1.14 2.87
CA ASP A 38 0.18 -0.14 2.16
C ASP A 38 1.58 -0.35 1.54
N THR A 39 2.19 0.71 1.01
CA THR A 39 3.58 0.65 0.54
C THR A 39 4.53 0.30 1.67
N GLY A 40 4.34 0.90 2.86
CA GLY A 40 5.10 0.61 4.07
C GLY A 40 4.99 -0.85 4.50
N VAL A 41 3.76 -1.38 4.60
CA VAL A 41 3.47 -2.80 4.93
C VAL A 41 4.30 -3.72 4.04
N ARG A 42 4.16 -3.57 2.72
CA ARG A 42 4.79 -4.45 1.73
C ARG A 42 6.30 -4.26 1.65
N ALA A 43 6.81 -3.03 1.84
CA ALA A 43 8.24 -2.73 1.85
C ALA A 43 8.95 -3.35 3.05
N TYR A 44 8.41 -3.20 4.27
CA TYR A 44 9.00 -3.81 5.46
C TYR A 44 8.98 -5.33 5.39
N LYS A 45 7.90 -5.93 4.86
CA LYS A 45 7.84 -7.37 4.61
C LYS A 45 8.90 -7.80 3.58
N GLY A 46 9.05 -7.05 2.48
CA GLY A 46 10.04 -7.33 1.43
C GLY A 46 11.49 -7.28 1.91
N GLN A 47 11.81 -6.41 2.88
CA GLN A 47 13.15 -6.31 3.45
C GLN A 47 13.40 -7.23 4.65
N ALA A 48 12.37 -7.88 5.20
CA ALA A 48 12.53 -8.78 6.36
C ALA A 48 13.61 -9.87 6.16
N PRO A 49 13.76 -10.53 4.99
CA PRO A 49 14.83 -11.50 4.77
C PRO A 49 16.24 -10.92 4.92
N ALA A 50 16.45 -9.67 4.52
CA ALA A 50 17.75 -9.00 4.64
C ALA A 50 18.14 -8.68 6.10
N LEU A 51 17.16 -8.67 7.01
CA LEU A 51 17.33 -8.34 8.42
C LEU A 51 17.45 -9.56 9.33
N MET A 52 17.32 -10.79 8.80
CA MET A 52 17.30 -12.03 9.59
C MET A 52 18.57 -12.26 10.43
N SER A 53 19.71 -11.71 10.01
CA SER A 53 20.97 -11.79 10.76
C SER A 53 21.00 -10.93 12.01
N ASN A 54 20.16 -9.90 12.11
CA ASN A 54 20.06 -9.00 13.26
C ASN A 54 18.63 -9.01 13.82
N LYS A 55 18.41 -9.85 14.83
CA LYS A 55 17.09 -10.06 15.43
C LYS A 55 16.50 -8.79 16.05
N ASP A 56 17.33 -7.88 16.57
CA ASP A 56 16.85 -6.64 17.18
C ASP A 56 16.27 -5.70 16.10
N VAL A 57 16.99 -5.55 14.99
CA VAL A 57 16.55 -4.76 13.84
C VAL A 57 15.36 -5.40 13.14
N LEU A 58 15.36 -6.72 12.95
CA LEU A 58 14.21 -7.45 12.41
C LEU A 58 12.96 -7.26 13.28
N THR A 59 13.10 -7.38 14.59
CA THR A 59 11.97 -7.19 15.52
C THR A 59 11.42 -5.77 15.44
N ALA A 60 12.29 -4.77 15.34
CA ALA A 60 11.86 -3.39 15.15
C ALA A 60 11.13 -3.21 13.80
N ALA A 61 11.68 -3.74 12.71
CA ALA A 61 11.06 -3.67 11.38
C ALA A 61 9.68 -4.34 11.34
N LEU A 62 9.53 -5.53 11.93
CA LEU A 62 8.24 -6.24 11.98
C LEU A 62 7.22 -5.54 12.88
N ARG A 63 7.65 -4.80 13.91
CA ARG A 63 6.77 -3.94 14.71
C ARG A 63 6.25 -2.76 13.88
N ILE A 64 7.12 -2.12 13.10
CA ILE A 64 6.71 -1.03 12.20
C ILE A 64 5.73 -1.56 11.16
N HIS A 65 6.05 -2.65 10.47
CA HIS A 65 5.13 -3.34 9.56
C HIS A 65 3.72 -3.56 10.16
N SER A 66 3.65 -4.03 11.42
CA SER A 66 2.37 -4.22 12.10
C SER A 66 1.62 -2.91 12.41
N VAL A 67 2.33 -1.80 12.62
CA VAL A 67 1.72 -0.46 12.81
C VAL A 67 1.18 0.07 11.48
N GLU A 68 1.97 0.01 10.41
CA GLU A 68 1.54 0.40 9.06
C GLU A 68 0.26 -0.36 8.65
N ALA A 69 0.19 -1.68 8.92
CA ALA A 69 -0.99 -2.48 8.60
C ALA A 69 -2.24 -2.04 9.38
N ARG A 70 -2.09 -1.61 10.64
CA ARG A 70 -3.20 -1.07 11.44
C ARG A 70 -3.65 0.28 10.91
N HIS A 71 -2.72 1.15 10.53
CA HIS A 71 -3.06 2.43 9.90
C HIS A 71 -3.77 2.23 8.57
N ALA A 72 -3.28 1.34 7.72
CA ALA A 72 -3.87 1.01 6.43
C ALA A 72 -5.30 0.46 6.58
N SER A 73 -5.54 -0.37 7.60
CA SER A 73 -6.88 -0.86 7.96
C SER A 73 -7.79 0.26 8.48
N HIS A 74 -7.27 1.16 9.30
CA HIS A 74 -8.03 2.30 9.81
C HIS A 74 -8.42 3.27 8.69
N LEU A 75 -7.50 3.60 7.79
CA LEU A 75 -7.75 4.46 6.64
C LEU A 75 -8.82 3.88 5.71
N ARG A 76 -8.81 2.56 5.45
CA ARG A 76 -9.90 1.87 4.72
C ARG A 76 -11.26 2.06 5.37
N GLN A 77 -11.33 1.96 6.70
CA GLN A 77 -12.57 2.19 7.45
C GLN A 77 -13.02 3.65 7.37
N MET A 78 -12.09 4.61 7.46
CA MET A 78 -12.38 6.04 7.28
C MET A 78 -12.90 6.32 5.86
N ARG A 79 -12.27 5.76 4.83
CA ARG A 79 -12.71 5.88 3.43
C ARG A 79 -14.09 5.27 3.21
N ARG A 80 -14.39 4.13 3.84
CA ARG A 80 -15.71 3.50 3.84
C ARG A 80 -16.76 4.39 4.49
N ALA A 81 -16.44 5.04 5.61
CA ALA A 81 -17.35 5.96 6.29
C ALA A 81 -17.57 7.28 5.53
N HIS A 82 -16.53 7.79 4.85
CA HIS A 82 -16.57 9.04 4.10
C HIS A 82 -17.24 8.92 2.71
N ALA A 83 -17.55 7.71 2.25
CA ALA A 83 -18.12 7.44 0.92
C ALA A 83 -17.25 7.91 -0.28
N SER A 84 -15.96 8.19 -0.07
CA SER A 84 -14.97 8.58 -1.11
C SER A 84 -14.67 7.51 -2.16
N VAL A 85 -15.27 6.34 -2.04
CA VAL A 85 -15.34 5.24 -3.00
C VAL A 85 -16.52 4.40 -2.55
N GLY A 86 -17.36 3.94 -3.51
CA GLY A 86 -18.61 3.21 -3.28
C GLY A 86 -18.70 2.53 -1.91
N ALA A 87 -19.35 3.22 -0.97
CA ALA A 87 -19.41 2.81 0.42
C ALA A 87 -20.00 1.40 0.49
N GLY A 88 -19.17 0.43 0.88
CA GLY A 88 -19.59 -0.98 0.99
C GLY A 88 -18.60 -2.01 0.43
N GLN A 89 -17.67 -1.62 -0.45
CA GLN A 89 -16.73 -2.57 -1.08
C GLN A 89 -15.33 -2.60 -0.43
N VAL A 90 -14.93 -1.54 0.29
CA VAL A 90 -13.60 -1.48 0.90
C VAL A 90 -13.58 -2.27 2.20
N LYS A 91 -12.95 -3.45 2.17
CA LYS A 91 -12.62 -4.25 3.36
C LYS A 91 -11.44 -3.62 4.10
N PRO A 92 -11.19 -3.93 5.39
CA PRO A 92 -10.03 -3.42 6.13
C PRO A 92 -8.70 -4.08 5.73
N TRP A 93 -8.72 -4.95 4.72
CA TRP A 93 -7.57 -5.66 4.12
C TRP A 93 -7.73 -5.65 2.59
N ILE A 94 -6.74 -6.18 1.87
CA ILE A 94 -6.73 -6.29 0.40
C ILE A 94 -7.38 -7.62 -0.01
N THR A 95 -8.22 -7.60 -1.04
CA THR A 95 -8.75 -8.81 -1.68
C THR A 95 -8.12 -8.95 -3.05
N GLY A 96 -7.42 -10.06 -3.32
CA GLY A 96 -6.65 -10.23 -4.56
C GLY A 96 -5.63 -9.10 -4.70
N LYS A 97 -5.78 -8.27 -5.74
CA LYS A 97 -4.96 -7.06 -5.97
C LYS A 97 -5.77 -5.77 -6.04
N GLN A 98 -6.91 -5.74 -5.35
CA GLN A 98 -7.80 -4.60 -5.40
C GLN A 98 -7.22 -3.42 -4.62
N SER A 99 -6.84 -2.36 -5.33
CA SER A 99 -6.48 -1.08 -4.71
C SER A 99 -7.68 -0.46 -3.99
N ASN A 100 -8.85 -0.51 -4.65
CA ASN A 100 -10.05 0.22 -4.22
C ASN A 100 -9.77 1.70 -3.95
N VAL A 101 -8.75 2.27 -4.63
CA VAL A 101 -8.32 3.66 -4.53
C VAL A 101 -8.49 4.32 -5.89
N THR A 102 -9.20 5.44 -5.91
CA THR A 102 -9.20 6.38 -7.03
C THR A 102 -9.03 7.79 -6.48
N SER A 103 -8.09 8.50 -7.07
CA SER A 103 -7.80 9.91 -6.84
C SER A 103 -8.56 10.81 -7.82
N GLY A 104 -9.18 10.23 -8.85
CA GLY A 104 -9.74 10.96 -9.99
C GLY A 104 -8.69 11.35 -11.04
N VAL A 105 -7.42 10.94 -10.86
CA VAL A 105 -6.31 11.23 -11.76
C VAL A 105 -5.68 9.92 -12.25
N ALA A 106 -5.82 9.63 -13.55
CA ALA A 106 -5.53 8.32 -14.12
C ALA A 106 -4.08 7.82 -13.91
N ASP A 107 -3.10 8.72 -14.05
CA ASP A 107 -1.68 8.37 -13.87
C ASP A 107 -1.37 8.02 -12.41
N VAL A 108 -2.01 8.73 -11.47
CA VAL A 108 -1.86 8.48 -10.04
C VAL A 108 -2.56 7.18 -9.66
N ASP A 109 -3.75 6.93 -10.20
CA ASP A 109 -4.49 5.69 -9.96
C ASP A 109 -3.72 4.47 -10.49
N THR A 110 -3.01 4.63 -11.62
CA THR A 110 -2.10 3.61 -12.16
C THR A 110 -0.89 3.37 -11.25
N LEU A 111 -0.26 4.46 -10.76
CA LEU A 111 0.82 4.37 -9.78
C LEU A 111 0.36 3.65 -8.50
N VAL A 112 -0.81 4.03 -7.97
CA VAL A 112 -1.40 3.41 -6.79
C VAL A 112 -1.68 1.93 -7.03
N GLN A 113 -2.22 1.55 -8.19
CA GLN A 113 -2.45 0.14 -8.53
C GLN A 113 -1.16 -0.70 -8.50
N SER A 114 0.00 -0.11 -8.80
CA SER A 114 1.29 -0.82 -8.71
C SER A 114 1.63 -1.30 -7.29
N ILE A 115 1.10 -0.62 -6.26
CA ILE A 115 1.23 -0.96 -4.84
C ILE A 115 0.44 -2.23 -4.49
N TYR A 116 -0.48 -2.69 -5.33
CA TYR A 116 -1.31 -3.88 -5.07
C TYR A 116 -1.02 -5.02 -6.02
N ASN A 117 -0.27 -4.78 -7.09
CA ASN A 117 0.12 -5.83 -8.02
C ASN A 117 0.96 -6.89 -7.28
N GLY A 118 0.58 -8.15 -7.44
CA GLY A 118 1.23 -9.29 -6.78
C GLY A 118 0.69 -9.60 -5.39
N GLU A 119 -0.32 -8.90 -4.88
CA GLU A 119 -1.04 -9.28 -3.65
C GLU A 119 -1.96 -10.49 -3.84
N GLU A 120 -2.32 -10.82 -5.09
CA GLU A 120 -3.27 -11.89 -5.40
C GLU A 120 -2.74 -13.31 -5.22
N LEU A 121 -1.56 -13.48 -4.61
CA LEU A 121 -0.92 -14.79 -4.46
C LEU A 121 -1.70 -15.68 -3.50
N THR A 122 -1.77 -16.95 -3.86
CA THR A 122 -2.49 -17.99 -3.09
C THR A 122 -1.58 -19.11 -2.61
N THR A 123 -0.27 -18.98 -2.86
CA THR A 123 0.74 -19.98 -2.51
C THR A 123 1.73 -19.38 -1.53
N GLN A 124 1.83 -19.96 -0.33
CA GLN A 124 2.73 -19.52 0.73
C GLN A 124 3.72 -20.62 1.04
N ALA A 125 5.02 -20.31 1.05
CA ALA A 125 6.08 -21.28 1.36
C ALA A 125 5.89 -22.63 0.62
N THR A 126 5.58 -22.58 -0.69
CA THR A 126 5.27 -23.72 -1.59
C THR A 126 3.91 -24.40 -1.40
N VAL A 127 3.13 -24.01 -0.40
CA VAL A 127 1.80 -24.55 -0.13
C VAL A 127 0.74 -23.71 -0.83
N ASN A 128 0.07 -24.28 -1.83
CA ASN A 128 -1.11 -23.65 -2.44
C ASN A 128 -2.31 -23.77 -1.49
N ILE A 129 -2.79 -22.64 -0.99
CA ILE A 129 -3.87 -22.61 0.02
C ILE A 129 -5.19 -23.05 -0.61
N VAL A 130 -5.48 -22.61 -1.83
CA VAL A 130 -6.75 -22.90 -2.51
C VAL A 130 -6.93 -24.40 -2.72
N SER A 131 -5.92 -25.07 -3.28
CA SER A 131 -6.01 -26.51 -3.58
C SER A 131 -5.92 -27.39 -2.32
N ASN A 132 -5.20 -26.96 -1.28
CA ASN A 132 -4.97 -27.79 -0.09
C ASN A 132 -6.06 -27.63 1.00
N SER A 133 -6.88 -26.58 0.96
CA SER A 133 -7.86 -26.29 2.02
C SER A 133 -9.29 -26.06 1.53
N GLY A 134 -9.51 -25.93 0.21
CA GLY A 134 -10.82 -25.57 -0.35
C GLY A 134 -11.24 -24.13 -0.06
N ILE A 135 -10.33 -23.29 0.45
CA ILE A 135 -10.53 -21.85 0.64
C ILE A 135 -10.49 -21.15 -0.73
N SER A 136 -11.35 -20.14 -0.95
CA SER A 136 -11.36 -19.40 -2.22
C SER A 136 -10.08 -18.56 -2.41
N ALA A 137 -9.74 -18.22 -3.65
CA ALA A 137 -8.56 -17.40 -3.96
C ALA A 137 -8.61 -16.03 -3.27
N GLU A 138 -9.80 -15.44 -3.14
CA GLU A 138 -10.02 -14.19 -2.41
C GLU A 138 -9.62 -14.38 -0.96
N LYS A 139 -10.20 -15.35 -0.26
CA LYS A 139 -9.89 -15.59 1.16
C LYS A 139 -8.43 -15.99 1.39
N ALA A 140 -7.82 -16.69 0.43
CA ALA A 140 -6.41 -17.06 0.51
C ALA A 140 -5.50 -15.83 0.41
N SER A 141 -5.75 -14.92 -0.55
CA SER A 141 -5.00 -13.66 -0.67
C SER A 141 -5.26 -12.70 0.49
N GLU A 142 -6.47 -12.67 1.05
CA GLU A 142 -6.83 -11.81 2.20
C GLU A 142 -6.07 -12.14 3.49
N ALA A 143 -5.39 -13.30 3.57
CA ALA A 143 -4.69 -13.77 4.76
C ALA A 143 -3.23 -13.30 4.86
N PHE A 144 -2.65 -12.78 3.77
CA PHE A 144 -1.22 -12.42 3.71
C PHE A 144 -1.03 -11.14 2.90
N ASP A 145 -0.25 -10.19 3.41
CA ASP A 145 0.30 -9.11 2.58
C ASP A 145 1.50 -9.65 1.79
N GLU A 146 1.66 -9.33 0.52
CA GLU A 146 2.81 -9.79 -0.29
C GLU A 146 3.94 -8.76 -0.33
N PRO A 147 5.21 -9.17 -0.37
CA PRO A 147 6.32 -8.22 -0.34
C PRO A 147 6.40 -7.38 -1.63
N LEU A 148 6.88 -6.14 -1.49
CA LEU A 148 7.42 -5.36 -2.60
C LEU A 148 8.95 -5.50 -2.64
N THR A 149 9.51 -5.56 -3.84
CA THR A 149 10.96 -5.41 -4.04
C THR A 149 11.40 -3.96 -3.84
N MET A 150 12.67 -3.74 -3.49
CA MET A 150 13.24 -2.40 -3.37
C MET A 150 13.02 -1.55 -4.62
N GLN A 151 13.16 -2.13 -5.82
CA GLN A 151 12.94 -1.42 -7.08
C GLN A 151 11.50 -0.94 -7.22
N GLN A 152 10.51 -1.77 -6.86
CA GLN A 152 9.10 -1.38 -6.89
C GLN A 152 8.82 -0.28 -5.86
N VAL A 153 9.35 -0.40 -4.64
CA VAL A 153 9.21 0.64 -3.61
C VAL A 153 9.75 1.97 -4.11
N ILE A 154 10.97 1.99 -4.67
CA ILE A 154 11.58 3.21 -5.23
C ILE A 154 10.69 3.80 -6.33
N ALA A 155 10.19 2.97 -7.26
CA ALA A 155 9.32 3.44 -8.34
C ALA A 155 8.02 4.08 -7.80
N ILE A 156 7.44 3.53 -6.74
CA ILE A 156 6.23 4.05 -6.10
C ILE A 156 6.49 5.40 -5.40
N VAL A 157 7.60 5.55 -4.67
CA VAL A 157 7.83 6.72 -3.83
C VAL A 157 8.56 7.88 -4.54
N THR A 158 9.30 7.60 -5.61
CA THR A 158 10.09 8.61 -6.34
C THR A 158 9.28 9.84 -6.76
N PRO A 159 8.04 9.71 -7.27
CA PRO A 159 7.21 10.87 -7.61
C PRO A 159 6.92 11.82 -6.45
N PHE A 160 7.07 11.36 -5.20
CA PHE A 160 6.75 12.13 -4.00
C PHE A 160 7.97 12.69 -3.27
N PHE A 161 9.18 12.53 -3.80
CA PHE A 161 10.37 13.17 -3.25
C PHE A 161 10.58 14.55 -3.88
N ALA A 162 10.86 15.55 -3.03
CA ALA A 162 11.42 16.81 -3.46
C ALA A 162 12.95 16.82 -3.20
N PRO A 163 13.75 17.39 -4.12
CA PRO A 163 15.21 17.46 -4.01
C PRO A 163 15.69 18.24 -2.77
#